data_AF-A0A817HX32-F1
#
_entry.id   AF-A0A817HX32-F1
#
_cell.length_a   1.000
_cell.length_b   1.000
_cell.length_c   1.000
_cell.angle_alpha   90.00
_cell.angle_beta   90.00
_cell.angle_gamma   90.00
#
_symmetry.space_group_name_H-M   'P 1'
#
loop_
_entity.id
_entity.type
_entity.pdbx_description
1 polymer ?
#
loop_
_entity_poly.entity_id
_entity_poly.type
_entity_poly.pdbx_seq_one_letter_code
_entity_poly.pdbx_strand_id
1 'polypeptide(L)'
;MPPTCSTKKCTRISRWLCDCCQQNLCLRHLNEHNALLISQLYPLTDEINVLGNCLNTLDIQKIIDNNREKLEQWRQDCYKAIDCLFEQKCQELHQLVNEKIGQQRKEVNQVQLKITKLFNAQEANRQDIELLISTIRQLETKMNKLEETCCTINTRPLIIDDALISIKNMTEYELDLSTLSPISRTIACPKNSIGLLTGNDQYLLKHQKPNLCLFDREMNVVKQTLWPYDAINDMCWSSALDRFIVLTENNIFLINENTMSIDNVDTIEERDWGSCTCSDTVLDRID
;
A
#
# COMPACT_ATOMS: atom_id res chain seq x y z
N MET A 1 -35.51 35.78 -24.00
CA MET A 1 -35.02 36.72 -22.97
C MET A 1 -33.71 36.17 -22.44
N PRO A 2 -32.63 36.98 -22.33
CA PRO A 2 -31.37 36.49 -21.81
C PRO A 2 -31.51 36.16 -20.31
N PRO A 3 -30.91 35.06 -19.82
CA PRO A 3 -31.06 34.64 -18.43
C PRO A 3 -30.49 35.70 -17.49
N THR A 4 -31.17 35.94 -16.36
CA THR A 4 -30.71 36.85 -15.31
C THR A 4 -29.85 36.10 -14.30
N CYS A 5 -28.99 36.84 -13.60
CA CYS A 5 -28.17 36.27 -12.54
C CYS A 5 -29.04 35.66 -11.42
N SER A 6 -28.77 34.40 -11.05
CA SER A 6 -29.49 33.63 -10.02
C SER A 6 -29.27 34.13 -8.59
N THR A 7 -28.30 35.02 -8.35
CA THR A 7 -28.04 35.61 -7.04
C THR A 7 -29.18 36.57 -6.64
N LYS A 8 -29.72 36.41 -5.43
CA LYS A 8 -30.81 37.24 -4.91
C LYS A 8 -30.44 38.74 -5.00
N LYS A 9 -31.37 39.56 -5.51
CA LYS A 9 -31.22 41.01 -5.74
C LYS A 9 -30.27 41.43 -6.87
N CYS A 10 -29.79 40.50 -7.70
CA CYS A 10 -29.02 40.86 -8.89
C CYS A 10 -29.93 41.00 -10.12
N THR A 11 -29.95 42.19 -10.73
CA THR A 11 -30.69 42.44 -11.98
C THR A 11 -29.82 42.33 -13.23
N ARG A 12 -28.53 41.98 -13.08
CA ARG A 12 -27.60 41.85 -14.20
C ARG A 12 -27.92 40.61 -15.03
N ILE A 13 -27.71 40.74 -16.34
CA ILE A 13 -27.78 39.61 -17.28
C ILE A 13 -26.67 38.61 -16.92
N SER A 14 -27.02 37.34 -16.85
CA SER A 14 -26.07 36.26 -16.68
C SER A 14 -25.18 36.17 -17.92
N ARG A 15 -23.88 35.98 -17.69
CA ARG A 15 -22.90 35.75 -18.76
C ARG A 15 -22.45 34.29 -18.84
N TRP A 16 -22.65 33.53 -17.76
CA TRP A 16 -22.21 32.15 -17.66
C TRP A 16 -23.14 31.35 -16.74
N LEU A 17 -23.37 30.08 -17.12
CA LEU A 17 -23.83 29.04 -16.22
C LEU A 17 -22.61 28.45 -15.51
N CYS A 18 -22.67 28.33 -14.18
CA CYS A 18 -21.60 27.70 -13.40
C CYS A 18 -21.81 26.19 -13.35
N ASP A 19 -20.84 25.41 -13.82
CA ASP A 19 -20.97 23.96 -13.93
C ASP A 19 -20.99 23.25 -12.55
N CYS A 20 -20.36 23.85 -11.54
CA CYS A 20 -20.31 23.31 -10.18
C CYS A 20 -21.69 23.33 -9.48
N CYS A 21 -22.46 24.42 -9.65
CA CYS A 21 -23.71 24.62 -8.92
C CYS A 21 -24.94 24.77 -9.83
N GLN A 22 -24.76 24.72 -11.16
CA GLN A 22 -25.78 24.87 -12.18
C GLN A 22 -26.57 26.18 -12.06
N GLN A 23 -25.89 27.26 -11.63
CA GLN A 23 -26.49 28.59 -11.46
C GLN A 23 -26.03 29.57 -12.53
N ASN A 24 -26.95 30.38 -13.04
CA ASN A 24 -26.67 31.44 -14.01
C ASN A 24 -26.06 32.63 -13.27
N LEU A 25 -24.79 32.96 -13.50
CA LEU A 25 -24.07 34.02 -12.81
C LEU A 25 -23.69 35.16 -13.77
N CYS A 26 -23.71 36.39 -13.26
CA CYS A 26 -23.04 37.51 -13.93
C CYS A 26 -21.54 37.44 -13.63
N LEU A 27 -20.70 38.07 -14.47
CA LEU A 27 -19.24 38.03 -14.33
C LEU A 27 -18.74 38.37 -12.92
N ARG A 28 -19.36 39.35 -12.25
CA ARG A 28 -18.99 39.73 -10.88
C ARG A 28 -19.24 38.59 -9.88
N HIS A 29 -20.43 38.01 -9.89
CA HIS A 29 -20.78 36.93 -8.97
C HIS A 29 -20.10 35.62 -9.32
N LEU A 30 -19.70 35.40 -10.58
CA LEU A 30 -18.83 34.29 -10.96
C LEU A 30 -17.44 34.43 -10.34
N ASN A 31 -16.85 35.63 -10.38
CA ASN A 31 -15.56 35.89 -9.76
C ASN A 31 -15.61 35.78 -8.24
N GLU A 32 -16.68 36.30 -7.60
CA GLU A 32 -16.91 36.13 -6.16
C GLU A 32 -17.10 34.65 -5.80
N HIS A 33 -17.85 33.91 -6.60
CA HIS A 33 -18.04 32.47 -6.42
C HIS A 33 -16.73 31.69 -6.52
N ASN A 34 -15.90 31.99 -7.53
CA ASN A 34 -14.57 31.37 -7.68
C ASN A 34 -13.64 31.75 -6.51
N ALA A 35 -13.66 33.00 -6.06
CA ALA A 35 -12.89 33.43 -4.90
C ALA A 35 -13.32 32.69 -3.63
N LEU A 36 -14.63 32.46 -3.44
CA LEU A 36 -15.15 31.66 -2.33
C LEU A 36 -14.70 30.20 -2.41
N LEU A 37 -14.73 29.57 -3.59
CA LEU A 37 -14.22 28.21 -3.77
C LEU A 37 -12.72 28.12 -3.46
N ILE A 38 -11.91 29.05 -3.98
CA ILE A 38 -10.47 29.11 -3.69
C ILE A 38 -10.24 29.32 -2.19
N SER A 39 -11.06 30.14 -1.53
CA SER A 39 -10.93 30.39 -0.09
C SER A 39 -11.12 29.14 0.77
N GLN A 40 -11.87 28.13 0.29
CA GLN A 40 -12.05 26.85 0.99
C GLN A 40 -10.79 25.97 0.96
N LEU A 41 -9.81 26.26 0.09
CA LEU A 41 -8.55 25.52 0.06
C LEU A 41 -7.62 25.89 1.22
N TYR A 42 -7.76 27.09 1.80
CA TYR A 42 -6.90 27.52 2.91
C TYR A 42 -7.10 26.65 4.16
N PRO A 43 -8.32 26.43 4.68
CA PRO A 43 -8.53 25.54 5.83
C PRO A 43 -8.02 24.11 5.60
N LEU A 44 -8.21 23.56 4.39
CA LEU A 44 -7.72 22.22 4.05
C LEU A 44 -6.18 22.16 4.06
N THR A 45 -5.53 23.22 3.62
CA THR A 45 -4.06 23.34 3.69
C THR A 45 -3.59 23.36 5.14
N ASP A 46 -4.29 24.11 6.01
CA ASP A 46 -3.99 24.15 7.44
C ASP A 46 -4.20 22.78 8.10
N GLU A 47 -5.27 22.05 7.77
CA GLU A 47 -5.50 20.69 8.25
C GLU A 47 -4.38 19.73 7.85
N ILE A 48 -3.95 19.77 6.58
CA ILE A 48 -2.81 18.97 6.10
C ILE A 48 -1.52 19.34 6.83
N ASN A 49 -1.28 20.62 7.09
CA ASN A 49 -0.11 21.08 7.84
C ASN A 49 -0.15 20.59 9.30
N VAL A 50 -1.32 20.60 9.94
CA VAL A 50 -1.50 20.04 11.29
C VAL A 50 -1.18 18.55 11.30
N LEU A 51 -1.71 17.78 10.33
CA LEU A 51 -1.41 16.35 10.19
C LEU A 51 0.08 16.09 9.95
N GLY A 52 0.71 16.89 9.09
CA GLY A 52 2.15 16.83 8.84
C GLY A 52 2.97 17.11 10.10
N ASN A 53 2.59 18.11 10.89
CA ASN A 53 3.22 18.39 12.17
C ASN A 53 3.03 17.25 13.17
N CYS A 54 1.83 16.65 13.23
CA CYS A 54 1.59 15.47 14.06
C CYS A 54 2.53 14.32 13.69
N LEU A 55 2.72 14.04 12.39
CA LEU A 55 3.67 13.03 11.92
C LEU A 55 5.11 13.36 12.35
N ASN A 56 5.52 14.62 12.26
CA ASN A 56 6.85 15.06 12.69
C ASN A 56 7.06 14.97 14.21
N THR A 57 5.98 15.05 15.00
CA THR A 57 6.04 14.88 16.46
C THR A 57 5.99 13.42 16.93
N LEU A 58 5.82 12.45 16.02
CA LEU A 58 5.85 11.05 16.38
C LEU A 58 7.26 10.67 16.86
N ASP A 59 7.33 10.22 18.11
CA ASP A 59 8.56 9.72 18.70
C ASP A 59 8.83 8.29 18.21
N ILE A 60 9.50 8.20 17.06
CA ILE A 60 9.91 6.94 16.44
C ILE A 60 10.76 6.12 17.42
N GLN A 61 11.63 6.79 18.19
CA GLN A 61 12.51 6.11 19.13
C GLN A 61 11.70 5.43 20.24
N LYS A 62 10.71 6.12 20.81
CA LYS A 62 9.79 5.53 21.80
C LYS A 62 9.02 4.33 21.25
N ILE A 63 8.59 4.37 19.98
CA ILE A 63 7.92 3.23 19.35
C ILE A 63 8.88 2.03 19.23
N ILE A 64 10.12 2.28 18.82
CA ILE A 64 11.17 1.25 18.75
C ILE A 64 11.46 0.68 20.14
N ASP A 65 11.64 1.54 21.14
CA ASP A 65 11.97 1.14 22.51
C ASP A 65 10.87 0.28 23.12
N ASN A 66 9.60 0.67 22.94
CA ASN A 66 8.45 -0.14 23.40
C ASN A 66 8.42 -1.54 22.78
N ASN A 67 8.81 -1.69 21.51
CA ASN A 67 8.86 -3.00 20.87
C ASN A 67 10.11 -3.78 21.27
N ARG A 68 11.23 -3.10 21.52
CA ARG A 68 12.46 -3.69 22.05
C ARG A 68 12.23 -4.27 23.45
N GLU A 69 11.47 -3.59 24.31
CA GLU A 69 11.08 -4.12 25.63
C GLU A 69 10.34 -5.44 25.53
N LYS A 70 9.43 -5.60 24.55
CA LYS A 70 8.73 -6.88 24.32
C LYS A 70 9.69 -8.00 23.92
N LEU A 71 10.69 -7.69 23.08
CA LEU A 71 11.71 -8.66 22.68
C LEU A 71 12.62 -9.04 23.86
N GLU A 72 12.99 -8.07 24.70
CA GLU A 72 13.79 -8.34 25.90
C GLU A 72 13.00 -9.16 26.93
N GLN A 73 11.71 -8.88 27.10
CA GLN A 73 10.84 -9.70 27.94
C GLN A 73 10.76 -11.14 27.43
N TRP A 74 10.55 -11.34 26.13
CA TRP A 74 10.57 -12.67 25.50
C TRP A 74 11.89 -13.41 25.75
N ARG A 75 13.02 -12.71 25.62
CA ARG A 75 14.35 -13.26 25.91
C ARG A 75 14.49 -13.72 27.36
N GLN A 76 14.05 -12.89 28.32
CA GLN A 76 14.11 -13.24 29.74
C GLN A 76 13.24 -14.46 30.07
N ASP A 77 12.05 -14.54 29.48
CA ASP A 77 11.15 -15.66 29.70
C ASP A 77 11.68 -16.96 29.09
N CYS A 78 12.37 -16.90 27.94
CA CYS A 78 13.07 -18.05 27.38
C CYS A 78 14.16 -18.58 28.33
N TYR A 79 14.99 -17.70 28.90
CA TYR A 79 16.02 -18.14 29.85
C TYR A 79 15.42 -18.81 31.08
N LYS A 80 14.36 -18.23 31.67
CA LYS A 80 13.64 -18.85 32.79
C LYS A 80 13.11 -20.24 32.43
N ALA A 81 12.56 -20.41 31.24
CA ALA A 81 12.04 -21.71 30.80
C ALA A 81 13.17 -22.76 30.67
N ILE A 82 14.33 -22.36 30.16
CA ILE A 82 15.52 -23.22 30.08
C ILE A 82 16.00 -23.61 31.47
N ASP A 83 16.11 -22.64 32.38
CA ASP A 83 16.56 -22.89 33.76
C ASP A 83 15.60 -23.82 34.50
N CYS A 84 14.28 -23.60 34.39
CA CYS A 84 13.28 -24.50 34.97
C CYS A 84 13.39 -25.92 34.43
N LEU A 85 13.59 -26.09 33.11
CA LEU A 85 13.77 -27.41 32.51
C LEU A 85 15.05 -28.09 33.03
N PHE A 86 16.14 -27.34 33.15
CA PHE A 86 17.40 -27.84 33.69
C PHE A 86 17.24 -28.31 35.14
N GLU A 87 16.65 -27.48 36.00
CA GLU A 87 16.38 -27.82 37.39
C GLU A 87 15.51 -29.07 37.53
N GLN A 88 14.45 -29.17 36.72
CA GLN A 88 13.60 -30.35 36.69
C GLN A 88 14.40 -31.61 36.33
N LYS A 89 15.29 -31.54 35.33
CA LYS A 89 16.11 -32.70 34.94
C LYS A 89 17.16 -33.06 35.99
N CYS A 90 17.70 -32.09 36.72
CA CYS A 90 18.55 -32.35 37.89
C CYS A 90 17.78 -33.07 39.00
N GLN A 91 16.53 -32.68 39.27
CA GLN A 91 15.68 -33.36 40.25
C GLN A 91 15.34 -34.80 39.83
N GLU A 92 14.97 -35.01 38.56
CA GLU A 92 14.74 -36.35 38.00
C GLU A 92 15.98 -37.25 38.15
N LEU A 93 17.17 -36.70 37.85
CA LEU A 93 18.44 -37.40 38.01
C LEU A 93 18.69 -37.79 39.47
N HIS A 94 18.53 -36.83 40.40
CA HIS A 94 18.69 -37.08 41.83
C HIS A 94 17.75 -38.17 42.33
N GLN A 95 16.48 -38.13 41.92
CA GLN A 95 15.51 -39.14 42.31
C GLN A 95 15.91 -40.53 41.80
N LEU A 96 16.27 -40.65 40.52
CA LEU A 96 16.64 -41.92 39.91
C LEU A 96 17.88 -42.54 40.58
N VAL A 97 18.90 -41.72 40.86
CA VAL A 97 20.10 -42.17 41.58
C VAL A 97 19.75 -42.62 43.00
N ASN A 98 18.94 -41.85 43.72
CA ASN A 98 18.53 -42.18 45.09
C ASN A 98 17.70 -43.46 45.16
N GLU A 99 16.79 -43.68 44.21
CA GLU A 99 16.00 -44.92 44.13
C GLU A 99 16.90 -46.15 43.92
N LYS A 100 17.86 -46.06 42.98
CA LYS A 100 18.82 -47.14 42.75
C LYS A 100 19.70 -47.43 43.97
N ILE A 101 20.25 -46.39 44.61
CA ILE A 101 21.05 -46.54 45.84
C ILE A 101 20.18 -47.10 46.97
N GLY A 102 18.94 -46.63 47.12
CA GLY A 102 18.00 -47.11 48.11
C GLY A 102 17.68 -48.59 47.95
N GLN A 103 17.55 -49.07 46.71
CA GLN A 103 17.34 -50.49 46.42
C GLN A 103 18.57 -51.32 46.81
N GLN A 104 19.79 -50.86 46.50
CA GLN A 104 21.02 -51.55 46.93
C GLN A 104 21.13 -51.61 48.46
N ARG A 105 20.80 -50.53 49.18
CA ARG A 105 20.76 -50.53 50.64
C ARG A 105 19.78 -51.57 51.21
N LYS A 106 18.61 -51.75 50.58
CA LYS A 106 17.65 -52.79 50.97
C LYS A 106 18.22 -54.20 50.78
N GLU A 107 18.89 -54.46 49.65
CA GLU A 107 19.54 -55.75 49.39
C GLU A 107 20.63 -56.04 50.44
N VAL A 108 21.47 -55.06 50.77
CA VAL A 108 22.50 -55.18 51.82
C VAL A 108 21.86 -55.51 53.18
N ASN A 109 20.82 -54.78 53.58
CA ASN A 109 20.12 -55.02 54.84
C ASN A 109 19.49 -56.43 54.91
N GLN A 110 18.97 -56.94 53.78
CA GLN A 110 18.44 -58.31 53.72
C GLN A 110 19.52 -59.37 53.93
N VAL A 111 20.72 -59.17 53.35
CA VAL A 111 21.87 -60.06 53.56
C VAL A 111 22.30 -60.03 55.03
N GLN A 112 22.40 -58.84 55.63
CA GLN A 112 22.72 -58.68 57.05
C GLN A 112 21.72 -59.41 57.96
N LEU A 113 20.41 -59.26 57.70
CA LEU A 113 19.37 -59.97 58.46
C LEU A 113 19.48 -61.49 58.34
N LYS A 114 19.82 -62.02 57.16
CA LYS A 114 20.06 -63.46 56.98
C LYS A 114 21.27 -63.92 57.78
N ILE A 115 22.36 -63.16 57.78
CA ILE A 115 23.56 -63.46 58.60
C ILE A 115 23.19 -63.49 60.09
N THR A 116 22.47 -62.50 60.59
CA THR A 116 22.04 -62.44 61.99
C THR A 116 21.15 -63.63 62.37
N LYS A 117 20.23 -64.05 61.49
CA LYS A 117 19.37 -65.22 61.72
C LYS A 117 20.17 -66.52 61.84
N LEU A 118 21.10 -66.74 60.91
CA LEU A 118 21.97 -67.93 60.92
C LEU A 118 22.88 -67.95 62.17
N PHE A 119 23.40 -66.79 62.56
CA PHE A 119 24.21 -66.65 63.78
C PHE A 119 23.41 -67.00 65.04
N ASN A 120 22.19 -66.47 65.16
CA ASN A 120 21.32 -66.71 66.31
C ASN A 120 20.83 -68.16 66.40
N ALA A 121 20.62 -68.82 65.26
CA ALA A 121 20.18 -70.22 65.21
C ALA A 121 21.32 -71.21 65.52
N GLN A 122 22.59 -70.80 65.44
CA GLN A 122 23.79 -71.66 65.58
C GLN A 122 23.82 -72.89 64.62
N GLU A 123 22.98 -72.91 63.59
CA GLU A 123 22.81 -74.03 62.65
C GLU A 123 23.18 -73.63 61.21
N ALA A 124 24.31 -72.93 61.03
CA ALA A 124 24.79 -72.61 59.69
C ALA A 124 25.45 -73.84 59.04
N ASN A 125 24.96 -74.27 57.87
CA ASN A 125 25.63 -75.30 57.10
C ASN A 125 26.60 -74.68 56.06
N ARG A 126 27.47 -75.51 55.48
CA ARG A 126 28.46 -75.06 54.49
C ARG A 126 27.82 -74.43 53.24
N GLN A 127 26.65 -74.92 52.83
CA GLN A 127 25.92 -74.40 51.66
C GLN A 127 25.37 -72.99 51.93
N ASP A 128 24.90 -72.71 53.16
CA ASP A 128 24.44 -71.38 53.56
C ASP A 128 25.57 -70.34 53.50
N ILE A 129 26.77 -70.73 53.94
CA ILE A 129 27.97 -69.89 53.89
C ILE A 129 28.39 -69.63 52.43
N GLU A 130 28.42 -70.67 51.59
CA GLU A 130 28.76 -70.54 50.17
C GLU A 130 27.75 -69.65 49.42
N LEU A 131 26.44 -69.78 49.72
CA LEU A 131 25.39 -68.92 49.17
C LEU A 131 25.57 -67.46 49.58
N LEU A 132 25.88 -67.18 50.85
CA LEU A 132 26.15 -65.83 51.34
C LEU A 132 27.36 -65.21 50.66
N ILE A 133 28.48 -65.95 50.55
CA ILE A 133 29.68 -65.47 49.86
C ILE A 133 29.37 -65.11 48.41
N SER A 134 28.61 -65.96 47.71
CA SER A 134 28.20 -65.68 46.32
C SER A 134 27.32 -64.43 46.22
N THR A 135 26.40 -64.24 47.16
CA THR A 135 25.48 -63.08 47.19
C THR A 135 26.24 -61.78 47.47
N ILE A 136 27.19 -61.80 48.40
CA ILE A 136 28.05 -60.65 48.72
C ILE A 136 28.87 -60.24 47.49
N ARG A 137 29.51 -61.19 46.81
CA ARG A 137 30.28 -60.90 45.57
C ARG A 137 29.41 -60.34 44.45
N GLN A 138 28.18 -60.82 44.31
CA GLN A 138 27.22 -60.27 43.36
C GLN A 138 26.83 -58.82 43.71
N LEU A 139 26.60 -58.54 44.99
CA LEU A 139 26.33 -57.19 45.50
C LEU A 139 27.50 -56.23 45.23
N GLU A 140 28.73 -56.64 45.53
CA GLU A 140 29.94 -55.87 45.23
C GLU A 140 30.05 -55.55 43.73
N THR A 141 29.81 -56.55 42.88
CA THR A 141 29.83 -56.36 41.42
C THR A 141 28.75 -55.38 40.96
N LYS A 142 27.53 -55.48 41.51
CA LYS A 142 26.44 -54.54 41.21
C LYS A 142 26.78 -53.13 41.68
N MET A 143 27.39 -52.97 42.85
CA MET A 143 27.79 -51.67 43.40
C MET A 143 28.84 -50.99 42.52
N ASN A 144 29.89 -51.73 42.12
CA ASN A 144 30.94 -51.19 41.26
C ASN A 144 30.38 -50.75 39.89
N LYS A 145 29.48 -51.56 39.29
CA LYS A 145 28.81 -51.18 38.04
C LYS A 145 27.92 -49.95 38.19
N LEU A 146 27.30 -49.78 39.35
CA LEU A 146 26.43 -48.64 39.63
C LEU A 146 27.23 -47.34 39.72
N GLU A 147 28.44 -47.38 40.28
CA GLU A 147 29.36 -46.23 40.31
C GLU A 147 29.77 -45.78 38.89
N GLU A 148 30.03 -46.74 37.99
CA GLU A 148 30.47 -46.45 36.62
C GLU A 148 29.32 -46.05 35.66
N THR A 149 28.10 -46.57 35.86
CA THR A 149 27.02 -46.51 34.84
C THR A 149 25.66 -46.14 35.42
N CYS A 150 25.61 -45.42 36.55
CA CYS A 150 24.34 -45.13 37.23
C CYS A 150 23.29 -44.52 36.28
N CYS A 151 23.72 -43.55 35.45
CA CYS A 151 22.87 -42.82 34.53
C CYS A 151 23.64 -42.44 33.25
N THR A 152 22.91 -42.32 32.13
CA THR A 152 23.41 -41.74 30.88
C THR A 152 22.54 -40.56 30.51
N ILE A 153 23.14 -39.39 30.32
CA ILE A 153 22.42 -38.17 29.92
C ILE A 153 22.62 -37.97 28.42
N ASN A 154 21.52 -37.98 27.68
CA ASN A 154 21.51 -37.69 26.25
C ASN A 154 20.90 -36.30 26.05
N THR A 155 21.70 -35.34 25.59
CA THR A 155 21.24 -34.00 25.25
C THR A 155 21.08 -33.85 23.74
N ARG A 156 20.11 -33.04 23.33
CA ARG A 156 19.95 -32.58 21.94
C ARG A 156 20.16 -31.07 21.90
N PRO A 157 20.72 -30.52 20.81
CA PRO A 157 20.88 -29.08 20.68
C PRO A 157 19.52 -28.38 20.63
N LEU A 158 19.44 -27.21 21.26
CA LEU A 158 18.30 -26.30 21.11
C LEU A 158 18.40 -25.63 19.74
N ILE A 159 17.35 -25.80 18.92
CA ILE A 159 17.24 -25.16 17.60
C ILE A 159 16.26 -24.00 17.74
N ILE A 160 16.74 -22.78 17.48
CA ILE A 160 15.93 -21.57 17.44
C ILE A 160 15.55 -21.34 15.98
N ASP A 161 14.25 -21.40 15.70
CA ASP A 161 13.69 -21.14 14.37
C ASP A 161 13.45 -19.63 14.21
N ASP A 162 13.80 -19.07 13.05
CA ASP A 162 13.56 -17.67 12.73
C ASP A 162 12.06 -17.33 12.75
N ALA A 163 11.18 -18.31 12.54
CA ALA A 163 9.72 -18.16 12.63
C ALA A 163 9.22 -17.89 14.07
N LEU A 164 10.06 -18.00 15.10
CA LEU A 164 9.68 -17.71 16.48
C LEU A 164 9.38 -16.22 16.72
N ILE A 165 9.98 -15.33 15.93
CA ILE A 165 9.74 -13.88 16.02
C ILE A 165 9.44 -13.35 14.61
N SER A 166 8.21 -12.88 14.40
CA SER A 166 7.85 -12.19 13.16
C SER A 166 7.71 -10.69 13.39
N ILE A 167 8.50 -9.89 12.69
CA ILE A 167 8.31 -8.44 12.58
C ILE A 167 7.58 -8.20 11.26
N LYS A 168 6.35 -7.72 11.33
CA LYS A 168 5.51 -7.46 10.15
C LYS A 168 5.31 -5.97 9.95
N ASN A 169 5.36 -5.52 8.70
CA ASN A 169 4.82 -4.23 8.34
C ASN A 169 3.30 -4.32 8.39
N MET A 170 2.68 -3.44 9.18
CA MET A 170 1.24 -3.33 9.25
C MET A 170 0.78 -2.47 8.07
N THR A 171 0.43 -3.10 6.95
CA THR A 171 -0.11 -2.41 5.76
C THR A 171 -1.53 -1.88 5.98
N GLU A 172 -2.19 -2.27 7.07
CA GLU A 172 -3.58 -1.90 7.40
C GLU A 172 -3.80 -0.40 7.63
N TYR A 173 -2.73 0.39 7.78
CA TYR A 173 -2.81 1.83 8.05
C TYR A 173 -2.23 2.70 6.92
N GLU A 174 -1.94 2.11 5.76
CA GLU A 174 -1.51 2.89 4.60
C GLU A 174 -2.72 3.60 3.96
N LEU A 175 -2.61 4.91 3.77
CA LEU A 175 -3.61 5.71 3.09
C LEU A 175 -3.60 5.39 1.59
N ASP A 176 -4.69 4.83 1.09
CA ASP A 176 -4.90 4.64 -0.34
C ASP A 176 -5.30 5.96 -0.99
N LEU A 177 -4.38 6.57 -1.73
CA LEU A 177 -4.62 7.80 -2.48
C LEU A 177 -5.16 7.54 -3.89
N SER A 178 -5.29 6.28 -4.31
CA SER A 178 -5.78 5.92 -5.65
C SER A 178 -7.26 6.25 -5.87
N THR A 179 -8.01 6.48 -4.78
CA THR A 179 -9.41 6.91 -4.84
C THR A 179 -9.58 8.39 -5.18
N LEU A 180 -8.51 9.19 -5.16
CA LEU A 180 -8.58 10.60 -5.54
C LEU A 180 -8.77 10.71 -7.05
N SER A 181 -9.86 11.37 -7.46
CA SER A 181 -10.11 11.64 -8.88
C SER A 181 -9.01 12.56 -9.44
N PRO A 182 -8.53 12.32 -10.67
CA PRO A 182 -7.53 13.18 -11.28
C PRO A 182 -8.06 14.60 -11.41
N ILE A 183 -7.23 15.57 -11.03
CA ILE A 183 -7.57 17.00 -11.04
C ILE A 183 -7.75 17.51 -12.49
N SER A 184 -7.14 16.83 -13.46
CA SER A 184 -7.24 17.17 -14.88
C SER A 184 -7.97 16.08 -15.67
N ARG A 185 -8.74 16.51 -16.68
CA ARG A 185 -9.23 15.63 -17.74
C ARG A 185 -8.26 15.66 -18.92
N THR A 186 -8.02 14.51 -19.53
CA THR A 186 -7.11 14.38 -20.67
C THR A 186 -7.87 13.82 -21.87
N ILE A 187 -7.77 14.47 -23.02
CA ILE A 187 -8.24 13.92 -24.29
C ILE A 187 -7.10 13.14 -24.93
N ALA A 188 -7.30 11.84 -25.14
CA ALA A 188 -6.34 11.02 -25.87
C ALA A 188 -6.12 11.58 -27.29
N CYS A 189 -4.86 11.64 -27.73
CA CYS A 189 -4.50 11.96 -29.11
C CYS A 189 -4.11 10.67 -29.83
N PRO A 190 -4.97 10.10 -30.70
CA PRO A 190 -4.63 8.91 -31.46
C PRO A 190 -3.37 9.13 -32.31
N LYS A 191 -2.57 8.07 -32.49
CA LYS A 191 -1.40 8.11 -33.40
C LYS A 191 -1.88 8.58 -34.79
N ASN A 192 -1.18 9.55 -35.37
CA ASN A 192 -1.49 10.21 -36.65
C ASN A 192 -2.60 11.28 -36.60
N SER A 193 -3.09 11.66 -35.43
CA SER A 193 -3.88 12.90 -35.27
C SER A 193 -2.95 14.10 -35.14
N ILE A 194 -3.36 15.24 -35.71
CA ILE A 194 -2.61 16.48 -35.61
C ILE A 194 -2.95 17.13 -34.26
N GLY A 195 -1.95 17.68 -33.57
CA GLY A 195 -2.11 18.32 -32.25
C GLY A 195 -2.80 19.68 -32.27
N LEU A 196 -3.41 20.06 -33.39
CA LEU A 196 -4.11 21.33 -33.55
C LEU A 196 -5.48 21.27 -32.85
N LEU A 197 -5.76 22.32 -32.09
CA LEU A 197 -6.98 22.51 -31.32
C LEU A 197 -7.38 23.96 -31.47
N THR A 198 -8.64 24.21 -31.77
CA THR A 198 -9.21 25.55 -31.72
C THR A 198 -10.52 25.51 -30.96
N GLY A 199 -11.01 26.66 -30.51
CA GLY A 199 -12.18 26.71 -29.65
C GLY A 199 -12.96 27.99 -29.82
N ASN A 200 -14.23 27.90 -29.47
CA ASN A 200 -15.09 29.05 -29.23
C ASN A 200 -15.63 29.01 -27.79
N ASP A 201 -16.64 29.81 -27.48
CA ASP A 201 -17.19 29.91 -26.13
C ASP A 201 -17.89 28.62 -25.62
N GLN A 202 -18.24 27.71 -26.54
CA GLN A 202 -19.04 26.52 -26.26
C GLN A 202 -18.30 25.21 -26.53
N TYR A 203 -17.52 25.15 -27.60
CA TYR A 203 -16.93 23.91 -28.10
C TYR A 203 -15.44 24.05 -28.42
N LEU A 204 -14.74 22.92 -28.34
CA LEU A 204 -13.39 22.74 -28.84
C LEU A 204 -13.42 21.89 -30.10
N LEU A 205 -12.84 22.38 -31.19
CA LEU A 205 -12.67 21.66 -32.45
C LEU A 205 -11.27 21.03 -32.51
N LYS A 206 -11.23 19.71 -32.71
CA LYS A 206 -9.99 18.94 -32.82
C LYS A 206 -10.09 17.93 -33.96
N HIS A 207 -9.00 17.76 -34.69
CA HIS A 207 -8.87 16.65 -35.64
C HIS A 207 -8.43 15.37 -34.92
N GLN A 208 -9.27 14.34 -34.99
CA GLN A 208 -8.97 12.97 -34.55
C GLN A 208 -9.16 12.03 -35.73
N LYS A 209 -8.06 11.72 -36.43
CA LYS A 209 -8.09 11.01 -37.71
C LYS A 209 -9.01 9.76 -37.65
N PRO A 210 -9.99 9.61 -38.55
CA PRO A 210 -10.23 10.41 -39.77
C PRO A 210 -11.24 11.54 -39.61
N ASN A 211 -11.68 11.84 -38.39
CA ASN A 211 -12.78 12.75 -38.12
C ASN A 211 -12.32 14.09 -37.58
N LEU A 212 -13.12 15.11 -37.87
CA LEU A 212 -13.08 16.36 -37.14
C LEU A 212 -14.18 16.34 -36.08
N CYS A 213 -13.78 16.54 -34.82
CA CYS A 213 -14.62 16.36 -33.64
C CYS A 213 -14.81 17.67 -32.88
N LEU A 214 -16.05 17.93 -32.46
CA LEU A 214 -16.38 18.95 -31.48
C LEU A 214 -16.51 18.34 -30.09
N PHE A 215 -15.80 18.94 -29.14
CA PHE A 215 -15.83 18.59 -27.73
C PHE A 215 -16.61 19.63 -26.93
N ASP A 216 -17.40 19.18 -25.97
CA ASP A 216 -17.99 20.06 -24.94
C ASP A 216 -16.95 20.44 -23.87
N ARG A 217 -17.37 21.25 -22.90
CA ARG A 217 -16.55 21.65 -21.75
C ARG A 217 -16.15 20.48 -20.87
N GLU A 218 -16.94 19.42 -20.91
CA GLU A 218 -16.71 18.16 -20.22
C GLU A 218 -15.71 17.25 -20.95
N MET A 219 -15.18 17.66 -22.09
CA MET A 219 -14.26 16.91 -22.96
C MET A 219 -14.89 15.64 -23.57
N ASN A 220 -16.22 15.62 -23.72
CA ASN A 220 -16.94 14.59 -24.48
C ASN A 220 -17.11 15.04 -25.94
N VAL A 221 -17.04 14.08 -26.86
CA VAL A 221 -17.36 14.33 -28.27
C VAL A 221 -18.86 14.55 -28.41
N VAL A 222 -19.26 15.77 -28.75
CA VAL A 222 -20.68 16.15 -28.97
C VAL A 222 -21.09 15.83 -30.40
N LYS A 223 -20.22 16.14 -31.36
CA LYS A 223 -20.44 15.89 -32.80
C LYS A 223 -19.12 15.58 -33.49
N GLN A 224 -19.20 14.84 -34.59
CA GLN A 224 -18.05 14.55 -35.43
C GLN A 224 -18.49 14.45 -36.89
N THR A 225 -17.58 14.78 -37.80
CA THR A 225 -17.74 14.57 -39.24
C THR A 225 -16.47 13.99 -39.82
N LEU A 226 -16.59 13.25 -40.92
CA LEU A 226 -15.42 12.74 -41.63
C LEU A 226 -14.64 13.91 -42.23
N TRP A 227 -13.32 13.89 -42.10
CA TRP A 227 -12.40 14.81 -42.77
C TRP A 227 -11.74 14.09 -43.96
N PRO A 228 -12.33 14.16 -45.17
CA PRO A 228 -11.81 13.47 -46.35
C PRO A 228 -10.66 14.22 -47.04
N TYR A 229 -10.31 15.42 -46.54
CA TYR A 229 -9.36 16.33 -47.18
C TYR A 229 -7.92 16.11 -46.68
N ASP A 230 -7.01 16.93 -47.20
CA ASP A 230 -5.59 16.90 -46.88
C ASP A 230 -5.30 17.24 -45.40
N ALA A 231 -4.02 17.16 -45.04
CA ALA A 231 -3.56 17.50 -43.71
C ALA A 231 -3.96 18.94 -43.35
N ILE A 232 -4.43 19.10 -42.11
CA ILE A 232 -4.81 20.40 -41.57
C ILE A 232 -3.53 21.11 -41.14
N ASN A 233 -3.27 22.27 -41.73
CA ASN A 233 -2.14 23.13 -41.41
C ASN A 233 -2.44 23.99 -40.17
N ASP A 234 -3.64 24.55 -40.09
CA ASP A 234 -4.06 25.39 -38.97
C ASP A 234 -5.60 25.45 -38.84
N MET A 235 -6.09 25.89 -37.68
CA MET A 235 -7.52 26.10 -37.42
C MET A 235 -7.76 27.30 -36.50
N CYS A 236 -8.79 28.09 -36.77
CA CYS A 236 -9.23 29.17 -35.90
C CYS A 236 -10.76 29.29 -35.83
N TRP A 237 -11.26 30.04 -34.84
CA TRP A 237 -12.67 30.41 -34.76
C TRP A 237 -12.84 31.88 -35.18
N SER A 238 -13.80 32.15 -36.06
CA SER A 238 -14.18 33.50 -36.45
C SER A 238 -15.53 33.87 -35.83
N SER A 239 -15.53 34.85 -34.91
CA SER A 239 -16.75 35.42 -34.36
C SER A 239 -17.55 36.22 -35.38
N ALA A 240 -16.88 36.82 -36.38
CA ALA A 240 -17.53 37.58 -37.45
C ALA A 240 -18.31 36.67 -38.43
N LEU A 241 -17.78 35.49 -38.71
CA LEU A 241 -18.43 34.50 -39.57
C LEU A 241 -19.31 33.51 -38.80
N ASP A 242 -19.16 33.45 -37.47
CA ASP A 242 -19.78 32.45 -36.60
C ASP A 242 -19.45 31.02 -37.06
N ARG A 243 -18.19 30.80 -37.45
CA ARG A 243 -17.70 29.54 -38.05
C ARG A 243 -16.27 29.25 -37.63
N PHE A 244 -15.93 27.96 -37.56
CA PHE A 244 -14.55 27.53 -37.53
C PHE A 244 -13.96 27.61 -38.93
N ILE A 245 -12.72 28.07 -39.03
CA ILE A 245 -11.93 28.09 -40.25
C ILE A 245 -10.87 26.99 -40.12
N VAL A 246 -10.78 26.13 -41.12
CA VAL A 246 -9.79 25.07 -41.19
C VAL A 246 -8.97 25.26 -42.46
N LEU A 247 -7.66 25.39 -42.28
CA LEU A 247 -6.71 25.53 -43.38
C LEU A 247 -6.06 24.20 -43.72
N THR A 248 -5.98 23.95 -45.02
CA THR A 248 -5.10 22.93 -45.61
C THR A 248 -4.08 23.63 -46.50
N GLU A 249 -3.18 22.88 -47.13
CA GLU A 249 -2.17 23.44 -48.05
C GLU A 249 -2.80 24.32 -49.14
N ASN A 250 -3.89 23.85 -49.75
CA ASN A 250 -4.47 24.48 -50.94
C ASN A 250 -5.90 25.03 -50.76
N ASN A 251 -6.58 24.69 -49.66
CA ASN A 251 -8.00 25.00 -49.48
C ASN A 251 -8.30 25.57 -48.09
N ILE A 252 -9.30 26.44 -48.04
CA ILE A 252 -9.87 27.00 -46.81
C ILE A 252 -11.28 26.44 -46.64
N PHE A 253 -11.56 25.87 -45.48
CA PHE A 253 -12.86 25.31 -45.16
C PHE A 253 -13.53 26.06 -44.01
N LEU A 254 -14.82 26.31 -44.13
CA LEU A 254 -15.67 26.82 -43.08
C LEU A 254 -16.49 25.69 -42.48
N ILE A 255 -16.54 25.63 -41.15
CA ILE A 255 -17.22 24.56 -40.44
C ILE A 255 -18.25 25.13 -39.50
N ASN A 256 -19.48 24.66 -39.68
CA ASN A 256 -20.63 25.06 -38.88
C ASN A 256 -20.74 24.17 -37.63
N GLU A 257 -20.64 24.77 -36.45
CA GLU A 257 -20.73 24.03 -35.17
C GLU A 257 -22.08 23.32 -34.95
N ASN A 258 -23.15 23.86 -35.52
CA ASN A 258 -24.50 23.36 -35.32
C ASN A 258 -24.79 22.15 -36.21
N THR A 259 -24.25 22.13 -37.44
CA THR A 259 -24.55 21.08 -38.42
C THR A 259 -23.36 20.17 -38.74
N MET A 260 -22.14 20.54 -38.36
CA MET A 260 -20.88 19.94 -38.81
C MET A 260 -20.74 19.87 -40.34
N SER A 261 -21.43 20.77 -41.06
CA SER A 261 -21.21 20.96 -42.49
C SER A 261 -19.85 21.60 -42.74
N ILE A 262 -19.20 21.17 -43.82
CA ILE A 262 -17.90 21.66 -44.27
C ILE A 262 -18.11 22.32 -45.62
N ASP A 263 -17.93 23.62 -45.67
CA ASP A 263 -18.06 24.42 -46.88
C ASP A 263 -16.65 24.82 -47.35
N ASN A 264 -16.29 24.53 -48.60
CA ASN A 264 -15.04 25.01 -49.19
C ASN A 264 -15.24 26.47 -49.64
N VAL A 265 -14.28 27.33 -49.35
CA VAL A 265 -14.25 28.72 -49.81
C VAL A 265 -13.45 28.79 -51.10
N ASP A 266 -14.09 29.26 -52.17
CA ASP A 266 -13.41 29.54 -53.44
C ASP A 266 -12.35 30.63 -53.20
N THR A 267 -11.08 30.25 -53.21
CA THR A 267 -9.95 31.16 -53.11
C THR A 267 -9.61 31.72 -54.50
N ILE A 268 -9.32 33.02 -54.56
CA ILE A 268 -9.08 33.73 -55.84
C ILE A 268 -7.64 33.51 -56.35
N GLU A 269 -6.74 32.97 -55.53
CA GLU A 269 -5.33 32.76 -55.86
C GLU A 269 -4.83 31.41 -55.31
N GLU A 270 -4.06 30.67 -56.12
CA GLU A 270 -3.24 29.50 -55.72
C GLU A 270 -2.07 29.98 -54.82
N ARG A 271 -2.39 30.43 -53.61
CA ARG A 271 -1.40 30.81 -52.59
C ARG A 271 -1.37 29.77 -51.48
N ASP A 272 -0.17 29.45 -51.02
CA ASP A 272 0.05 28.59 -49.86
C ASP A 272 -0.34 29.34 -48.58
N TRP A 273 -1.35 28.84 -47.86
CA TRP A 273 -1.80 29.42 -46.58
C TRP A 273 -1.20 28.63 -45.41
N GLY A 274 -0.27 29.24 -44.68
CA GLY A 274 0.45 28.59 -43.58
C GLY A 274 -0.24 28.65 -42.21
N SER A 275 -1.07 29.67 -41.94
CA SER A 275 -1.73 29.87 -40.65
C SER A 275 -2.96 30.78 -40.77
N CYS A 276 -3.92 30.64 -39.85
CA CYS A 276 -5.11 31.48 -39.75
C CYS A 276 -5.28 32.07 -38.35
N THR A 277 -5.62 33.36 -38.29
CA THR A 277 -6.00 34.07 -37.06
C THR A 277 -7.25 34.90 -37.30
N CYS A 278 -8.09 35.01 -36.29
CA CYS A 278 -9.27 35.89 -36.28
C CYS A 278 -9.17 36.91 -35.15
N SER A 279 -7.95 37.25 -34.73
CA SER A 279 -7.70 38.30 -33.75
C SER A 279 -7.92 39.68 -34.37
N ASP A 280 -8.72 40.52 -33.70
CA ASP A 280 -8.88 41.94 -34.05
C ASP A 280 -7.58 42.76 -33.88
N THR A 281 -6.54 42.17 -33.28
CA THR A 281 -5.31 42.87 -32.88
C THR A 281 -4.01 42.27 -33.42
N VAL A 282 -4.03 41.09 -34.06
CA VAL A 282 -2.80 40.41 -34.53
C VAL A 282 -3.06 39.70 -35.86
N LEU A 283 -2.39 40.17 -36.91
CA LEU A 283 -2.18 39.48 -38.19
C LEU A 283 -0.73 39.03 -38.22
N ASP A 284 -0.46 37.77 -37.88
CA ASP A 284 0.84 37.18 -38.17
C ASP A 284 0.82 36.68 -39.62
N ARG A 285 1.45 37.47 -40.48
CA ARG A 285 1.84 37.05 -41.82
C ARG A 285 3.16 36.31 -41.67
N ILE A 286 3.15 35.00 -41.86
CA ILE A 286 4.38 34.24 -42.05
C ILE A 286 4.66 34.29 -43.55
N ASP A 287 5.65 35.09 -43.95
CA ASP A 287 6.25 35.07 -45.30
C ASP A 287 7.09 33.80 -45.50
#